data_AF-A0A6A5ZEG1-F1
#
_entry.id   AF-A0A6A5ZEG1-F1
#
_cell.length_a   1.000
_cell.length_b   1.000
_cell.length_c   1.000
_cell.angle_alpha   90.00
_cell.angle_beta   90.00
_cell.angle_gamma   90.00
#
_symmetry.space_group_name_H-M   'P 1'
#
loop_
_entity.id
_entity.type
_entity.pdbx_description
1 polymer ?
#
loop_
_entity_poly.entity_id
_entity_poly.type
_entity_poly.pdbx_seq_one_letter_code
_entity_poly.pdbx_strand_id
1 'polypeptide(L)'
;MPPTTNDKGSGLGHVPDSKDDDDHVVDTDKLHLGGNAPLPATFNVFDNTILGVFLSYKHYIYDQGQVGSCVTNAVAAAYRYGLQRQSKDPSYKPSRLFLYYTAQIPDSDITATTLGRAKHFASLSTNPPTKVLNNDSGSDIREVIRIMANLGALHEEKTLSAKLVKDPSTNEEYFPPGALPSLAPNSLPFSAAQMHMTFHCARPHESMGAECWKQCIQGWLPGQLWFPRI
;
A
#
# COMPACT_ATOMS: atom_id res chain seq x y z
N MET A 1 -26.65 -3.05 1.98
CA MET A 1 -26.24 -2.96 3.39
C MET A 1 -24.73 -2.77 3.41
N PRO A 2 -24.17 -1.78 4.13
CA PRO A 2 -22.72 -1.74 4.33
C PRO A 2 -22.31 -2.99 5.13
N PRO A 3 -21.13 -3.57 4.85
CA PRO A 3 -20.66 -4.75 5.59
C PRO A 3 -20.51 -4.37 7.06
N THR A 4 -21.16 -5.14 7.93
CA THR A 4 -21.02 -5.04 9.38
C THR A 4 -19.59 -5.42 9.76
N THR A 5 -18.93 -4.57 10.53
CA THR A 5 -17.51 -4.60 10.92
C THR A 5 -17.04 -5.82 11.73
N ASN A 6 -17.89 -6.84 11.93
CA ASN A 6 -17.66 -7.94 12.87
C ASN A 6 -17.08 -9.23 12.27
N ASP A 7 -16.74 -9.25 10.97
CA ASP A 7 -16.20 -10.45 10.29
C ASP A 7 -14.70 -10.34 9.95
N LYS A 8 -13.98 -9.38 10.53
CA LYS A 8 -12.52 -9.31 10.37
C LYS A 8 -11.88 -10.42 11.20
N GLY A 9 -11.46 -11.50 10.54
CA GLY A 9 -10.54 -12.47 11.14
C GLY A 9 -9.28 -11.76 11.64
N SER A 10 -8.74 -12.18 12.78
CA SER A 10 -7.51 -11.61 13.34
C SER A 10 -6.40 -11.54 12.27
N GLY A 11 -5.76 -10.39 12.10
CA GLY A 11 -4.78 -10.19 11.03
C GLY A 11 -5.38 -9.90 9.64
N LEU A 12 -6.67 -9.61 9.51
CA LEU A 12 -7.25 -9.09 8.26
C LEU A 12 -7.62 -7.61 8.44
N GLY A 13 -7.16 -6.78 7.50
CA GLY A 13 -7.29 -5.33 7.59
C GLY A 13 -7.93 -4.66 6.37
N HIS A 14 -8.14 -5.40 5.29
CA HIS A 14 -8.68 -4.82 4.05
C HIS A 14 -10.06 -4.22 4.29
N VAL A 15 -10.22 -2.98 3.85
CA VAL A 15 -11.50 -2.29 3.74
C VAL A 15 -11.72 -2.04 2.24
N PRO A 16 -12.89 -2.38 1.67
CA PRO A 16 -13.14 -2.12 0.26
C PRO A 16 -13.01 -0.63 -0.08
N ASP A 17 -12.29 -0.33 -1.17
CA ASP A 17 -12.16 1.03 -1.66
C ASP A 17 -13.56 1.62 -1.98
N SER A 18 -13.83 2.85 -1.54
CA SER A 18 -15.00 3.61 -1.99
C SER A 18 -14.91 3.88 -3.49
N LYS A 19 -16.00 4.08 -4.22
CA LYS A 19 -15.90 4.46 -5.64
C LYS A 19 -15.30 5.88 -5.76
N ASP A 20 -14.37 6.05 -6.68
CA ASP A 20 -13.76 7.34 -6.98
C ASP A 20 -13.68 7.53 -8.50
N ASP A 21 -14.26 8.62 -9.00
CA ASP A 21 -14.30 8.89 -10.43
C ASP A 21 -12.97 9.48 -10.96
N ASP A 22 -12.08 9.93 -10.05
CA ASP A 22 -10.73 10.42 -10.39
C ASP A 22 -9.70 9.28 -10.47
N ASP A 23 -10.10 8.03 -10.23
CA ASP A 23 -9.18 6.90 -10.32
C ASP A 23 -8.70 6.71 -11.77
N HIS A 24 -7.39 6.85 -11.96
CA HIS A 24 -6.75 6.57 -13.24
C HIS A 24 -6.99 5.11 -13.62
N VAL A 25 -7.26 4.87 -14.91
CA VAL A 25 -7.38 3.53 -15.49
C VAL A 25 -6.15 3.26 -16.34
N VAL A 26 -5.69 2.01 -16.33
CA VAL A 26 -4.58 1.57 -17.16
C VAL A 26 -4.88 1.86 -18.61
N ASP A 27 -3.96 2.58 -19.24
CA ASP A 27 -3.94 2.77 -20.67
C ASP A 27 -3.43 1.47 -21.33
N THR A 28 -4.38 0.69 -21.85
CA THR A 28 -4.13 -0.64 -22.42
C THR A 28 -3.33 -0.58 -23.72
N ASP A 29 -3.34 0.57 -24.41
CA ASP A 29 -2.51 0.77 -25.60
C ASP A 29 -1.03 0.88 -25.22
N LYS A 30 -0.74 1.35 -23.99
CA LYS A 30 0.62 1.43 -23.44
C LYS A 30 1.13 0.13 -22.80
N LEU A 31 0.26 -0.86 -22.57
CA LEU A 31 0.67 -2.15 -22.00
C LEU A 31 1.47 -3.01 -22.99
N HIS A 32 1.41 -2.71 -24.29
CA HIS A 32 2.08 -3.43 -25.36
C HIS A 32 3.50 -2.90 -25.66
N LEU A 33 4.39 -2.86 -24.67
CA LEU A 33 5.79 -2.48 -24.87
C LEU A 33 6.63 -3.48 -25.71
N GLY A 34 6.01 -4.40 -26.45
CA GLY A 34 6.70 -5.45 -27.21
C GLY A 34 5.93 -6.03 -28.38
N GLY A 35 5.12 -5.23 -29.10
CA GLY A 35 4.42 -5.71 -30.30
C GLY A 35 3.40 -6.82 -30.03
N ASN A 36 2.76 -7.33 -31.08
CA ASN A 36 1.70 -8.37 -31.01
C ASN A 36 2.20 -9.76 -30.55
N ALA A 37 3.28 -9.83 -29.79
CA ALA A 37 3.80 -11.09 -29.26
C ALA A 37 2.84 -11.61 -28.17
N PRO A 38 2.44 -12.90 -28.25
CA PRO A 38 1.57 -13.48 -27.23
C PRO A 38 2.28 -13.49 -25.87
N LEU A 39 1.51 -13.27 -24.79
CA LEU A 39 2.02 -13.45 -23.43
C LEU A 39 2.48 -14.90 -23.24
N PRO A 40 3.54 -15.15 -22.44
CA PRO A 40 3.99 -16.49 -22.16
C PRO A 40 2.91 -17.26 -21.40
N ALA A 41 2.86 -18.58 -21.61
CA ALA A 41 1.90 -19.46 -20.94
C ALA A 41 2.04 -19.43 -19.40
N THR A 42 3.25 -19.18 -18.91
CA THR A 42 3.56 -18.99 -17.50
C THR A 42 4.58 -17.87 -17.34
N PHE A 43 4.51 -17.16 -16.21
CA PHE A 43 5.44 -16.09 -15.87
C PHE A 43 5.68 -16.10 -14.36
N ASN A 44 6.95 -15.96 -13.95
CA ASN A 44 7.31 -15.69 -12.57
C ASN A 44 7.77 -14.24 -12.46
N VAL A 45 7.09 -13.46 -11.61
CA VAL A 45 7.44 -12.05 -11.39
C VAL A 45 8.83 -11.86 -10.80
N PHE A 46 9.36 -12.87 -10.11
CA PHE A 46 10.64 -12.81 -9.43
C PHE A 46 11.79 -13.35 -10.26
N ASP A 47 11.53 -14.23 -11.21
CA ASP A 47 12.55 -14.81 -12.08
C ASP A 47 12.25 -14.45 -13.53
N ASN A 48 13.08 -13.58 -14.10
CA ASN A 48 12.85 -13.07 -15.45
C ASN A 48 14.12 -13.13 -16.29
N THR A 49 13.98 -13.44 -17.57
CA THR A 49 15.09 -13.44 -18.53
C THR A 49 14.90 -12.28 -19.49
N ILE A 50 15.72 -11.23 -19.36
CA ILE A 50 15.67 -10.05 -20.23
C ILE A 50 16.89 -10.09 -21.13
N LEU A 51 16.68 -10.13 -22.46
CA LEU A 51 17.75 -10.15 -23.47
C LEU A 51 18.79 -11.28 -23.23
N GLY A 52 18.34 -12.45 -22.76
CA GLY A 52 19.21 -13.59 -22.46
C GLY A 52 19.93 -13.52 -21.11
N VAL A 53 19.71 -12.46 -20.31
CA VAL A 53 20.24 -12.34 -18.95
C VAL A 53 19.18 -12.76 -17.94
N PHE A 54 19.50 -13.76 -17.12
CA PHE A 54 18.65 -14.19 -16.01
C PHE A 54 18.76 -13.19 -14.85
N LEU A 55 17.62 -12.63 -14.46
CA LEU A 55 17.45 -11.72 -13.33
C LEU A 55 16.54 -12.41 -12.31
N SER A 56 17.01 -12.45 -11.06
CA SER A 56 16.22 -12.96 -9.93
C SER A 56 16.04 -11.85 -8.90
N TYR A 57 14.80 -11.59 -8.52
CA TYR A 57 14.40 -10.56 -7.56
C TYR A 57 14.07 -11.20 -6.22
N LYS A 58 14.47 -10.52 -5.14
CA LYS A 58 14.22 -10.99 -3.78
C LYS A 58 12.73 -10.93 -3.45
N HIS A 59 12.25 -12.01 -2.83
CA HIS A 59 10.91 -12.08 -2.28
C HIS A 59 10.87 -11.35 -0.92
N TYR A 60 9.85 -10.53 -0.72
CA TYR A 60 9.61 -9.86 0.56
C TYR A 60 8.30 -10.36 1.14
N ILE A 61 8.41 -11.30 2.08
CA ILE A 61 7.29 -11.85 2.83
C ILE A 61 7.31 -11.20 4.22
N TYR A 62 6.22 -10.54 4.56
CA TYR A 62 6.05 -9.85 5.82
C TYR A 62 5.13 -10.64 6.74
N ASP A 63 5.54 -10.79 7.99
CA ASP A 63 4.65 -11.22 9.06
C ASP A 63 3.94 -9.98 9.63
N GLN A 64 2.61 -9.96 9.59
CA GLN A 64 1.77 -8.91 10.19
C GLN A 64 1.32 -9.24 11.62
N GLY A 65 1.46 -10.49 12.06
CA GLY A 65 0.87 -10.96 13.30
C GLY A 65 -0.65 -10.73 13.34
N GLN A 66 -1.13 -10.15 14.43
CA GLN A 66 -2.55 -9.93 14.69
C GLN A 66 -3.09 -8.61 14.14
N VAL A 67 -2.22 -7.71 13.68
CA VAL A 67 -2.63 -6.38 13.21
C VAL A 67 -3.22 -6.48 11.81
N GLY A 68 -4.35 -5.80 11.58
CA GLY A 68 -5.05 -5.61 10.31
C GLY A 68 -4.26 -4.74 9.33
N SER A 69 -3.03 -5.12 9.02
CA SER A 69 -2.07 -4.36 8.22
C SER A 69 -1.77 -4.97 6.85
N CYS A 70 -2.59 -5.94 6.41
CA CYS A 70 -2.39 -6.68 5.16
C CYS A 70 -2.24 -5.76 3.93
N VAL A 71 -3.02 -4.67 3.87
CA VAL A 71 -2.92 -3.67 2.79
C VAL A 71 -1.56 -2.97 2.81
N THR A 72 -1.13 -2.50 3.98
CA THR A 72 0.17 -1.88 4.15
C THR A 72 1.33 -2.82 3.82
N ASN A 73 1.23 -4.09 4.21
CA ASN A 73 2.22 -5.11 3.85
C ASN A 73 2.28 -5.33 2.34
N ALA A 74 1.14 -5.44 1.67
CA ALA A 74 1.06 -5.60 0.22
C ALA A 74 1.69 -4.41 -0.50
N VAL A 75 1.38 -3.19 -0.06
CA VAL A 75 1.92 -1.96 -0.66
C VAL A 75 3.43 -1.84 -0.43
N ALA A 76 3.90 -2.13 0.79
CA ALA A 76 5.32 -2.15 1.11
C ALA A 76 6.09 -3.17 0.23
N ALA A 77 5.54 -4.37 0.05
CA ALA A 77 6.15 -5.41 -0.78
C ALA A 77 6.17 -5.01 -2.27
N ALA A 78 5.06 -4.51 -2.79
CA ALA A 78 4.95 -4.03 -4.16
C ALA A 78 5.92 -2.87 -4.45
N TYR A 79 6.07 -1.93 -3.52
CA TYR A 79 7.01 -0.83 -3.63
C TYR A 79 8.46 -1.31 -3.72
N ARG A 80 8.88 -2.21 -2.82
CA ARG A 80 10.24 -2.76 -2.84
C ARG A 80 10.50 -3.60 -4.09
N TYR A 81 9.52 -4.37 -4.54
CA TYR A 81 9.62 -5.08 -5.81
C TYR A 81 9.82 -4.08 -6.98
N GLY A 82 9.06 -2.98 -6.99
CA GLY A 82 9.24 -1.89 -7.95
C GLY A 82 10.63 -1.25 -7.92
N LEU A 83 11.23 -1.07 -6.73
CA LEU A 83 12.60 -0.56 -6.61
C LEU A 83 13.64 -1.51 -7.20
N GLN A 84 13.51 -2.82 -6.93
CA GLN A 84 14.39 -3.85 -7.50
C GLN A 84 14.34 -3.85 -9.04
N ARG A 85 13.15 -3.73 -9.62
CA ARG A 85 12.98 -3.68 -11.08
C ARG A 85 13.52 -2.41 -11.73
N GLN A 86 13.54 -1.30 -10.99
CA GLN A 86 14.13 -0.03 -11.43
C GLN A 86 15.65 0.00 -11.22
N SER A 87 16.26 -1.06 -10.69
CA SER A 87 17.65 -1.05 -10.20
C SER A 87 17.93 0.12 -9.26
N LYS A 88 16.90 0.55 -8.51
CA LYS A 88 16.99 1.54 -7.43
C LYS A 88 17.30 0.84 -6.12
N ASP A 89 17.50 1.62 -5.05
CA ASP A 89 17.89 1.13 -3.71
C ASP A 89 17.08 -0.12 -3.28
N PRO A 90 17.66 -1.33 -3.39
CA PRO A 90 16.98 -2.58 -3.06
C PRO A 90 17.01 -2.87 -1.54
N SER A 91 17.83 -2.11 -0.80
CA SER A 91 17.97 -2.24 0.65
C SER A 91 16.86 -1.49 1.38
N TYR A 92 16.30 -0.46 0.74
CA TYR A 92 15.21 0.32 1.28
C TYR A 92 14.00 -0.56 1.65
N LYS A 93 13.50 -0.34 2.85
CA LYS A 93 12.30 -0.97 3.40
C LYS A 93 11.34 0.15 3.79
N PRO A 94 10.18 0.31 3.12
CA PRO A 94 9.17 1.24 3.56
C PRO A 94 8.61 0.78 4.91
N SER A 95 8.49 1.72 5.85
CA SER A 95 7.96 1.50 7.18
C SER A 95 6.49 1.15 7.11
N ARG A 96 6.17 -0.13 7.36
CA ARG A 96 4.79 -0.58 7.44
C ARG A 96 4.08 0.09 8.60
N LEU A 97 4.79 0.32 9.71
CA LEU A 97 4.26 1.02 10.87
C LEU A 97 3.81 2.44 10.52
N PHE A 98 4.66 3.18 9.79
CA PHE A 98 4.35 4.53 9.33
C PHE A 98 3.13 4.55 8.40
N LEU A 99 3.13 3.69 7.38
CA LEU A 99 2.04 3.62 6.41
C LEU A 99 0.71 3.21 7.06
N TYR A 100 0.76 2.21 7.94
CA TYR A 100 -0.42 1.75 8.67
C TYR A 100 -0.97 2.86 9.56
N TYR A 101 -0.14 3.46 10.43
CA TYR A 101 -0.58 4.54 11.31
C TYR A 101 -1.17 5.71 10.51
N THR A 102 -0.50 6.11 9.42
CA THR A 102 -0.92 7.25 8.60
C THR A 102 -2.28 7.02 7.92
N ALA A 103 -2.56 5.80 7.49
CA ALA A 103 -3.86 5.44 6.89
C ALA A 103 -5.03 5.52 7.87
N GLN A 104 -4.75 5.50 9.18
CA GLN A 104 -5.76 5.58 10.24
C GLN A 104 -6.06 7.02 10.70
N ILE A 105 -5.33 8.00 10.19
CA ILE A 105 -5.52 9.39 10.58
C ILE A 105 -6.79 9.89 9.89
N PRO A 106 -7.79 10.34 10.68
CA PRO A 106 -8.98 10.94 10.11
C PRO A 106 -8.63 12.29 9.47
N ASP A 107 -9.31 12.63 8.39
CA ASP A 107 -9.22 13.96 7.83
C ASP A 107 -9.82 14.96 8.84
N SER A 108 -9.01 15.85 9.40
CA SER A 108 -9.49 16.82 10.40
C SER A 108 -10.18 18.02 9.77
N ASP A 109 -9.98 18.26 8.47
CA ASP A 109 -10.62 19.34 7.72
C ASP A 109 -10.20 19.17 6.26
N ILE A 110 -11.11 18.66 5.43
CA ILE A 110 -11.28 18.89 3.98
C ILE A 110 -12.13 17.73 3.44
N THR A 111 -13.12 18.09 2.62
CA THR A 111 -14.08 17.25 1.90
C THR A 111 -13.56 15.87 1.48
N ALA A 112 -14.44 14.86 1.46
CA ALA A 112 -14.27 13.49 0.95
C ALA A 112 -13.89 13.37 -0.56
N THR A 113 -13.16 14.35 -1.10
CA THR A 113 -12.69 14.43 -2.48
C THR A 113 -11.22 13.97 -2.55
N THR A 114 -10.84 13.37 -3.68
CA THR A 114 -9.47 12.91 -3.99
C THR A 114 -8.41 13.97 -3.76
N LEU A 115 -8.67 15.18 -4.25
CA LEU A 115 -7.77 16.32 -4.10
C LEU A 115 -7.62 16.75 -2.63
N GLY A 116 -8.68 16.61 -1.85
CA GLY A 116 -8.68 16.90 -0.42
C GLY A 116 -7.73 15.99 0.35
N ARG A 117 -7.87 14.67 0.14
CA ARG A 117 -7.03 13.65 0.76
C ARG A 117 -5.56 13.77 0.33
N ALA A 118 -5.30 14.09 -0.94
CA ALA A 118 -3.94 14.35 -1.43
C ALA A 118 -3.27 15.52 -0.68
N LYS A 119 -3.99 16.65 -0.52
CA LYS A 119 -3.50 17.81 0.23
C LYS A 119 -3.31 17.51 1.71
N HIS A 120 -4.23 16.74 2.31
CA HIS A 120 -4.12 16.28 3.68
C HIS A 120 -2.78 15.57 3.91
N PHE A 121 -2.45 14.55 3.10
CA PHE A 121 -1.19 13.82 3.27
C PHE A 121 0.05 14.65 3.01
N ALA A 122 0.03 15.51 1.99
CA ALA A 122 1.14 16.43 1.73
C ALA A 122 1.40 17.34 2.95
N SER A 123 0.34 17.77 3.64
CA SER A 123 0.45 18.64 4.82
C SER A 123 1.07 17.94 6.04
N LEU A 124 1.00 16.61 6.14
CA LEU A 124 1.56 15.87 7.28
C LEU A 124 3.10 15.95 7.33
N SER A 125 3.75 16.29 6.21
CA SER A 125 5.20 16.53 6.17
C SER A 125 5.63 17.71 7.05
N THR A 126 4.76 18.72 7.21
CA THR A 126 5.01 19.91 8.02
C THR A 126 4.21 19.94 9.32
N ASN A 127 3.04 19.29 9.35
CA ASN A 127 2.17 19.19 10.51
C ASN A 127 1.95 17.72 10.89
N PRO A 128 2.95 17.08 11.54
CA PRO A 128 2.84 15.67 11.86
C PRO A 128 1.69 15.41 12.85
N PRO A 129 0.97 14.30 12.66
CA PRO A 129 -0.12 13.89 13.54
C PRO A 129 0.39 13.51 14.93
N THR A 130 -0.42 13.76 15.96
CA THR A 130 -0.15 13.38 17.35
C THR A 130 -1.18 12.41 17.93
N LYS A 131 -2.15 11.98 17.11
CA LYS A 131 -3.29 11.16 17.54
C LYS A 131 -2.82 9.78 18.00
N VAL A 132 -3.30 9.32 19.15
CA VAL A 132 -3.16 7.91 19.55
C VAL A 132 -4.34 7.13 18.95
N LEU A 133 -4.05 6.00 18.31
CA LEU A 133 -5.09 5.13 17.74
C LEU A 133 -5.57 4.14 18.79
N ASN A 134 -6.89 4.01 18.94
CA ASN A 134 -7.45 3.07 19.92
C ASN A 134 -7.73 1.70 19.31
N ASN A 135 -8.18 1.66 18.04
CA ASN A 135 -8.71 0.46 17.43
C ASN A 135 -7.90 0.06 16.19
N ASP A 136 -7.88 -1.25 15.90
CA ASP A 136 -7.38 -1.77 14.64
C ASP A 136 -8.49 -1.73 13.58
N SER A 137 -8.51 -0.65 12.80
CA SER A 137 -9.57 -0.43 11.80
C SER A 137 -9.20 -0.97 10.42
N GLY A 138 -7.93 -1.34 10.20
CA GLY A 138 -7.42 -1.65 8.87
C GLY A 138 -7.53 -0.48 7.90
N SER A 139 -7.28 -0.70 6.61
CA SER A 139 -7.31 0.37 5.61
C SER A 139 -7.74 -0.14 4.26
N ASP A 140 -8.19 0.77 3.40
CA ASP A 140 -8.35 0.50 1.98
C ASP A 140 -7.03 0.69 1.23
N ILE A 141 -6.93 0.09 0.04
CA ILE A 141 -5.70 0.07 -0.75
C ILE A 141 -5.42 1.46 -1.31
N ARG A 142 -6.47 2.17 -1.74
CA ARG A 142 -6.33 3.52 -2.32
C ARG A 142 -5.70 4.48 -1.32
N GLU A 143 -6.07 4.41 -0.06
CA GLU A 143 -5.57 5.31 0.97
C GLU A 143 -4.05 5.18 1.14
N VAL A 144 -3.54 3.94 1.22
CA VAL A 144 -2.10 3.69 1.36
C VAL A 144 -1.33 4.11 0.11
N ILE A 145 -1.91 3.93 -1.08
CA ILE A 145 -1.33 4.44 -2.33
C ILE A 145 -1.28 5.96 -2.33
N ARG A 146 -2.33 6.66 -1.87
CA ARG A 146 -2.34 8.12 -1.76
C ARG A 146 -1.28 8.63 -0.80
N ILE A 147 -1.05 7.95 0.32
CA ILE A 147 0.05 8.24 1.23
C ILE A 147 1.38 8.12 0.50
N MET A 148 1.64 6.99 -0.15
CA MET A 148 2.87 6.78 -0.93
C MET A 148 3.04 7.86 -2.02
N ALA A 149 1.95 8.34 -2.63
CA ALA A 149 2.00 9.31 -3.71
C ALA A 149 2.15 10.77 -3.27
N ASN A 150 1.67 11.15 -2.08
CA ASN A 150 1.63 12.54 -1.63
C ASN A 150 2.52 12.85 -0.42
N LEU A 151 2.97 11.81 0.28
CA LEU A 151 3.84 11.91 1.45
C LEU A 151 5.08 11.03 1.32
N GLY A 152 4.93 9.83 0.73
CA GLY A 152 5.96 8.82 0.61
C GLY A 152 6.01 7.87 1.81
N ALA A 153 7.18 7.30 2.10
CA ALA A 153 7.36 6.38 3.22
C ALA A 153 8.68 6.62 3.96
N LEU A 154 8.67 6.44 5.28
CA LEU A 154 9.90 6.38 6.08
C LEU A 154 10.58 5.02 5.95
N HIS A 155 11.87 4.95 6.29
CA HIS A 155 12.55 3.66 6.42
C HIS A 155 12.01 2.86 7.61
N GLU A 156 11.84 1.55 7.44
CA GLU A 156 11.41 0.63 8.49
C GLU A 156 12.54 0.34 9.49
N GLU A 157 12.55 1.09 10.59
CA GLU A 157 13.41 0.84 11.77
C GLU A 157 12.78 -0.16 12.76
N LYS A 158 11.45 -0.09 12.91
CA LYS A 158 10.68 -0.96 13.80
C LYS A 158 9.64 -1.74 13.00
N THR A 159 9.56 -3.03 13.27
CA THR A 159 8.57 -3.91 12.66
C THR A 159 7.18 -3.55 13.14
N LEU A 160 6.23 -3.48 12.19
CA LEU A 160 4.81 -3.39 12.50
C LEU A 160 4.34 -4.69 13.16
N SER A 161 4.12 -4.65 14.47
CA SER A 161 3.49 -5.74 15.21
C SER A 161 2.87 -5.21 16.51
N ALA A 162 1.76 -5.82 16.90
CA ALA A 162 1.16 -5.66 18.21
C ALA A 162 0.35 -6.91 18.56
N LYS A 163 0.16 -7.13 19.87
CA LYS A 163 -0.85 -8.05 20.38
C LYS A 163 -2.09 -7.22 20.69
N LEU A 164 -3.20 -7.55 20.05
CA LEU A 164 -4.47 -6.87 20.31
C LEU A 164 -5.07 -7.37 21.62
N VAL A 165 -5.75 -6.48 22.33
CA VAL A 165 -6.54 -6.83 23.51
C VAL A 165 -7.99 -6.83 23.12
N LYS A 166 -8.74 -7.80 23.66
CA LYS A 166 -10.15 -7.97 23.37
C LYS A 166 -10.98 -7.49 24.55
N ASP A 167 -11.93 -6.59 24.29
CA ASP A 167 -12.87 -6.13 25.30
C ASP A 167 -13.87 -7.27 25.60
N PRO A 168 -13.99 -7.73 26.86
CA PRO A 168 -14.88 -8.84 27.21
C PRO A 168 -16.38 -8.50 27.08
N SER A 169 -16.74 -7.21 27.03
CA SER A 169 -18.11 -6.74 26.96
C SER A 169 -18.58 -6.49 25.52
N THR A 170 -17.73 -5.91 24.68
CA THR A 170 -18.07 -5.59 23.28
C THR A 170 -17.52 -6.61 22.29
N ASN A 171 -16.59 -7.47 22.72
CA ASN A 171 -15.86 -8.42 21.88
C ASN A 171 -15.00 -7.73 20.80
N GLU A 172 -14.79 -6.41 20.91
CA GLU A 172 -13.96 -5.61 20.01
C GLU A 172 -12.47 -5.74 20.36
N GLU A 173 -11.61 -5.65 19.35
CA GLU A 173 -10.16 -5.66 19.50
C GLU A 173 -9.59 -4.24 19.46
N TYR A 174 -8.70 -3.93 20.40
CA TYR A 174 -8.08 -2.62 20.54
C TYR A 174 -6.58 -2.73 20.83
N PHE A 175 -5.87 -1.63 20.58
CA PHE A 175 -4.45 -1.53 20.89
C PHE A 175 -4.25 -1.30 22.39
N PRO A 176 -3.43 -2.10 23.09
CA PRO A 176 -3.07 -1.78 24.46
C PRO A 176 -2.29 -0.46 24.52
N PRO A 177 -2.32 0.28 25.66
CA PRO A 177 -1.54 1.49 25.83
C PRO A 177 -0.06 1.28 25.50
N GLY A 178 0.49 2.14 24.63
CA GLY A 178 1.89 2.07 24.20
C GLY A 178 2.20 1.08 23.09
N ALA A 179 1.20 0.39 22.52
CA ALA A 179 1.40 -0.44 21.34
C ALA A 179 1.98 0.39 20.18
N LEU A 180 3.05 -0.07 19.53
CA LEU A 180 3.70 0.70 18.45
C LEU A 180 2.71 1.16 17.35
N PRO A 181 1.76 0.33 16.87
CA PRO A 181 0.83 0.74 15.82
C PRO A 181 -0.13 1.86 16.24
N SER A 182 -0.33 2.08 17.54
CA SER A 182 -1.19 3.17 18.03
C SER A 182 -0.47 4.51 18.17
N LEU A 183 0.86 4.52 18.14
CA LEU A 183 1.65 5.70 18.41
C LEU A 183 2.07 6.39 17.12
N ALA A 184 2.07 7.72 17.15
CA ALA A 184 2.70 8.51 16.10
C ALA A 184 4.17 8.07 15.91
N PRO A 185 4.67 8.01 14.66
CA PRO A 185 6.07 7.71 14.39
C PRO A 185 7.00 8.80 14.97
N ASN A 186 7.60 8.54 16.13
CA ASN A 186 8.35 9.55 16.91
C ASN A 186 9.85 9.69 16.57
N SER A 187 10.36 9.01 15.53
CA SER A 187 11.82 8.90 15.31
C SER A 187 12.39 9.72 14.16
N LEU A 188 11.57 10.17 13.21
CA LEU A 188 12.00 10.95 12.04
C LEU A 188 10.91 11.94 11.61
N PRO A 189 11.28 13.14 11.12
CA PRO A 189 10.29 14.08 10.61
C PRO A 189 9.56 13.45 9.41
N PHE A 190 8.24 13.64 9.34
CA PHE A 190 7.42 13.15 8.23
C PHE A 190 7.92 13.65 6.87
N SER A 191 8.63 14.78 6.82
CA SER A 191 9.30 15.28 5.62
C SER A 191 10.35 14.31 5.05
N ALA A 192 11.00 13.48 5.87
CA ALA A 192 11.94 12.47 5.39
C ALA A 192 11.28 11.39 4.52
N ALA A 193 9.95 11.20 4.64
CA ALA A 193 9.19 10.26 3.83
C ALA A 193 9.16 10.64 2.34
N GLN A 194 9.30 11.94 2.04
CA GLN A 194 9.20 12.50 0.69
C GLN A 194 10.30 11.98 -0.26
N MET A 195 11.39 11.44 0.29
CA MET A 195 12.45 10.81 -0.51
C MET A 195 12.00 9.53 -1.22
N HIS A 196 10.88 8.94 -0.79
CA HIS A 196 10.38 7.66 -1.29
C HIS A 196 8.89 7.74 -1.70
N MET A 197 8.57 8.70 -2.55
CA MET A 197 7.23 8.86 -3.13
C MET A 197 7.02 7.98 -4.37
N THR A 198 5.78 7.54 -4.58
CA THR A 198 5.34 6.89 -5.83
C THR A 198 4.67 7.89 -6.76
N PHE A 199 4.98 7.87 -8.04
CA PHE A 199 4.50 8.89 -8.97
C PHE A 199 3.28 8.46 -9.81
N HIS A 200 2.92 7.18 -9.82
CA HIS A 200 1.79 6.72 -10.61
C HIS A 200 1.15 5.43 -10.06
N CYS A 201 -0.18 5.44 -10.00
CA CYS A 201 -1.02 4.27 -9.76
C CYS A 201 -2.24 4.38 -10.67
N ALA A 202 -2.64 3.26 -11.28
CA ALA A 202 -3.88 3.18 -12.04
C ALA A 202 -4.52 1.81 -11.81
N ARG A 203 -5.85 1.75 -11.96
CA ARG A 203 -6.62 0.51 -11.87
C ARG A 203 -6.62 -0.18 -13.23
N PRO A 204 -6.47 -1.51 -13.29
CA PRO A 204 -6.57 -2.23 -14.54
C PRO A 204 -7.96 -2.08 -15.17
N HIS A 205 -7.98 -2.15 -16.48
CA HIS A 205 -9.18 -1.94 -17.28
C HIS A 205 -10.18 -3.09 -17.08
N GLU A 206 -11.38 -2.79 -16.59
CA GLU A 206 -12.37 -3.80 -16.18
C GLU A 206 -12.80 -4.70 -17.36
N SER A 207 -12.94 -4.16 -18.57
CA SER A 207 -13.39 -4.93 -19.75
C SER A 207 -12.39 -5.99 -20.22
N MET A 208 -11.11 -5.87 -19.84
CA MET A 208 -10.06 -6.83 -20.20
C MET A 208 -9.87 -7.90 -19.12
N GLY A 209 -10.47 -7.72 -17.93
CA GLY A 209 -10.45 -8.67 -16.84
C GLY A 209 -9.04 -9.16 -16.49
N ALA A 210 -8.86 -10.48 -16.45
CA ALA A 210 -7.59 -11.13 -16.13
C ALA A 210 -6.48 -10.85 -17.15
N GLU A 211 -6.81 -10.47 -18.39
CA GLU A 211 -5.81 -10.24 -19.42
C GLU A 211 -5.05 -8.93 -19.19
N CYS A 212 -5.74 -7.86 -18.76
CA CYS A 212 -5.10 -6.62 -18.33
C CYS A 212 -4.10 -6.89 -17.20
N TRP A 213 -4.45 -7.76 -16.25
CA TRP A 213 -3.58 -8.13 -15.14
C TRP A 213 -2.29 -8.79 -15.61
N LYS A 214 -2.38 -9.79 -16.49
CA LYS A 214 -1.20 -10.47 -17.03
C LYS A 214 -0.28 -9.47 -17.76
N GLN A 215 -0.87 -8.60 -18.57
CA GLN A 215 -0.13 -7.57 -19.29
C GLN A 215 0.53 -6.55 -18.34
N CYS A 216 -0.17 -6.06 -17.31
CA CYS A 216 0.41 -5.14 -16.32
C CYS A 216 1.59 -5.76 -15.57
N ILE A 217 1.43 -7.01 -15.15
CA ILE A 217 2.43 -7.75 -14.35
C ILE A 217 3.68 -8.05 -15.20
N GLN A 218 3.50 -8.49 -16.44
CA GLN A 218 4.60 -8.80 -17.36
C GLN A 218 5.26 -7.52 -17.90
N GLY A 219 4.45 -6.64 -18.51
CA GLY A 219 4.89 -5.49 -19.29
C GLY A 219 5.51 -4.39 -18.45
N TRP A 220 5.14 -4.31 -17.17
CA TRP A 220 5.63 -3.37 -16.15
C TRP A 220 6.13 -2.03 -16.69
N LEU A 221 5.29 -1.02 -16.54
CA LEU A 221 5.70 0.35 -16.77
C LEU A 221 6.57 0.81 -15.58
N PRO A 222 7.81 1.29 -15.82
CA PRO A 222 8.64 1.82 -14.75
C PRO A 222 7.91 2.91 -13.96
N GLY A 223 7.89 2.79 -12.63
CA GLY A 223 7.27 3.79 -11.74
C GLY A 223 5.76 3.63 -11.48
N GLN A 224 5.14 2.54 -11.96
CA GLN A 224 3.73 2.25 -11.69
C GLN A 224 3.60 1.11 -10.67
N LEU A 225 2.80 1.33 -9.61
CA LEU A 225 2.37 0.28 -8.70
C LEU A 225 0.96 -0.20 -9.09
N TRP A 226 0.78 -1.51 -9.14
CA TRP A 226 -0.47 -2.14 -9.55
C TRP A 226 -1.06 -2.94 -8.40
N PHE A 227 -2.34 -2.72 -8.08
CA PHE A 227 -3.02 -3.45 -7.00
C PHE A 227 -4.35 -4.04 -7.44
N PRO A 228 -4.60 -5.34 -7.16
CA PRO A 228 -5.88 -5.94 -7.42
C PRO A 228 -6.98 -5.26 -6.61
N ARG A 229 -8.13 -5.07 -7.26
CA ARG A 229 -9.39 -4.85 -6.56
C ARG A 229 -9.76 -6.20 -5.95
N ILE A 230 -9.58 -6.33 -4.63
CA ILE A 230 -9.96 -7.51 -3.83
C ILE A 230 -11.36 -7.29 -3.27
#